data_AF-A0A7T1Y163-F1
#
_entry.id   AF-A0A7T1Y163-F1
#
_cell.length_a   1.000
_cell.length_b   1.000
_cell.length_c   1.000
_cell.angle_alpha   90.00
_cell.angle_beta   90.00
_cell.angle_gamma   90.00
#
_symmetry.space_group_name_H-M   'P 1'
#
loop_
_entity.id
_entity.type
_entity.pdbx_description
1 polymer ?
#
loop_
_entity_poly.entity_id
_entity_poly.type
_entity_poly.pdbx_seq_one_letter_code
_entity_poly.pdbx_strand_id
1 'polypeptide(L)'
;MNAAPRSGNPSAQVIRSLLQHKHQLSMHSKNAPYALPAQVTELDLEAGQLVLEAEYSGSDIEQYTSGGGMSFDIEALKAPDAGEREVYSISNVSAKILKTDSTTYRLECQLPESVFVQDSRGAIRIPFILGMQARVSVEVYLHELSIPGRLRNLSVGGCMVDIDIADSIAITVGQSVPGITLEFPSGVSFFAEASIRHMRPFGNHGHAAVGFQFINLTTPQSEALFHYVSEAEREAAYRTGANDAVATHSPLFIPGAKEKKILQREEQERQKHAQRSPVQRGVMEIAHQIQIGLMYMKTRHLFPEEILYDCADTLLYLVAQDRKALLYALAFLRNEPDWVRHAVQVAGQLADMMLLRDPHSPHVREAVLGALLHSMGKPLLVSEELPSLKVHMKPYQKEILKGHVAALKEKLQALGWSPSPTCRDVLVNANERLDGSGYPAGKRGEQLSELARLVSVLKAINKLTHERNGIPPRAPLDAYRWVNDASGAYDKTILVEYIQQYGLYPIGSLAKFSGSFLAWIMDIDAKGMPTKVNVIKNLSFKDTNIDSVLTSKDFAQIGKLEGVVNPADYGVRIAK
;
A
#
# COMPACT_ATOMS: atom_id res chain seq x y z
N MET A 1 11.50 10.30 55.17
CA MET A 1 10.62 9.77 54.11
C MET A 1 11.18 10.25 52.78
N ASN A 2 12.07 9.47 52.17
CA ASN A 2 12.51 9.73 50.80
C ASN A 2 11.39 9.25 49.89
N ALA A 3 10.65 10.19 49.31
CA ALA A 3 9.76 9.89 48.20
C ALA A 3 10.62 9.26 47.10
N ALA A 4 10.25 8.06 46.66
CA ALA A 4 10.81 7.48 45.45
C ALA A 4 10.67 8.53 44.31
N PRO A 5 11.67 8.68 43.41
CA PRO A 5 11.54 9.58 42.29
C PRO A 5 10.27 9.19 41.53
N ARG A 6 9.35 10.15 41.34
CA ARG A 6 8.13 9.91 40.55
C ARG A 6 8.59 9.39 39.19
N SER A 7 8.21 8.17 38.84
CA SER A 7 8.34 7.69 37.48
C SER A 7 7.57 8.67 36.59
N GLY A 8 8.25 9.27 35.61
CA GLY A 8 7.62 10.23 34.69
C GLY A 8 6.44 9.60 33.94
N ASN A 9 5.59 10.41 33.31
CA ASN A 9 4.40 9.96 32.59
C ASN A 9 4.72 8.79 31.62
N PRO A 10 4.12 7.60 31.81
CA PRO A 10 4.45 6.41 31.01
C PRO A 10 4.23 6.59 29.50
N SER A 11 3.15 7.27 29.10
CA SER A 11 2.89 7.58 27.69
C SER A 11 3.97 8.50 27.11
N ALA A 12 4.39 9.52 27.86
CA ALA A 12 5.48 10.40 27.46
C ALA A 12 6.82 9.64 27.31
N GLN A 13 7.09 8.66 28.17
CA GLN A 13 8.27 7.80 28.03
C GLN A 13 8.26 6.96 26.76
N VAL A 14 7.11 6.36 26.41
CA VAL A 14 6.96 5.61 25.14
C VAL A 14 7.21 6.54 23.96
N ILE A 15 6.57 7.72 23.95
CA ILE A 15 6.76 8.70 22.88
C ILE A 15 8.24 9.08 22.78
N ARG A 16 8.90 9.42 23.89
CA ARG A 16 10.33 9.74 23.92
C ARG A 16 11.18 8.65 23.26
N SER A 17 10.90 7.38 23.55
CA SER A 17 11.62 6.25 22.95
C SER A 17 11.44 6.22 21.44
N LEU A 18 10.22 6.45 20.94
CA LEU A 18 9.93 6.46 19.50
C LEU A 18 10.59 7.63 18.78
N LEU A 19 10.64 8.80 19.41
CA LEU A 19 11.24 10.01 18.84
C LEU A 19 12.77 9.92 18.68
N GLN A 20 13.44 8.93 19.30
CA GLN A 20 14.87 8.66 19.09
C GLN A 20 15.19 8.08 17.70
N HIS A 21 14.15 7.70 16.95
CA HIS A 21 14.25 7.08 15.65
C HIS A 21 13.61 7.96 14.58
N LYS A 22 13.84 7.65 13.30
CA LYS A 22 13.13 8.34 12.21
C LYS A 22 11.64 8.02 12.37
N HIS A 23 10.83 9.05 12.58
CA HIS A 23 9.43 8.86 12.93
C HIS A 23 8.51 9.75 12.10
N GLN A 24 7.23 9.41 12.11
CA GLN A 24 6.13 10.19 11.58
C GLN A 24 4.98 10.13 12.57
N LEU A 25 4.39 11.30 12.83
CA LEU A 25 3.20 11.42 13.65
C LEU A 25 2.04 11.89 12.77
N SER A 26 0.88 11.26 12.93
CA SER A 26 -0.33 11.68 12.23
C SER A 26 -1.53 11.71 13.15
N MET A 27 -2.34 12.75 12.99
CA MET A 27 -3.59 12.97 13.70
C MET A 27 -4.72 12.34 12.90
N HIS A 28 -5.66 11.69 13.57
CA HIS A 28 -6.78 11.06 12.89
C HIS A 28 -8.06 11.22 13.70
N SER A 29 -9.18 11.30 12.97
CA SER A 29 -10.52 11.34 13.53
C SER A 29 -11.45 10.48 12.68
N LYS A 30 -12.57 10.06 13.29
CA LYS A 30 -13.66 9.40 12.56
C LYS A 30 -14.33 10.37 11.57
N ASN A 31 -14.33 11.66 11.91
CA ASN A 31 -14.99 12.71 11.13
C ASN A 31 -14.06 13.31 10.07
N ALA A 32 -12.75 13.31 10.32
CA ALA A 32 -11.78 13.86 9.39
C ALA A 32 -11.63 12.97 8.14
N PRO A 33 -11.49 13.55 6.93
CA PRO A 33 -11.42 12.81 5.68
C PRO A 33 -10.12 11.99 5.53
N TYR A 34 -9.00 12.50 6.04
CA TYR A 34 -7.69 11.86 5.98
C TYR A 34 -6.91 12.02 7.29
N ALA A 35 -5.84 11.24 7.46
CA ALA A 35 -4.89 11.47 8.54
C ALA A 35 -4.05 12.71 8.24
N LEU A 36 -3.87 13.59 9.22
CA LEU A 36 -3.15 14.86 9.09
C LEU A 36 -1.74 14.71 9.69
N PRO A 37 -0.66 14.83 8.90
CA PRO A 37 0.69 14.81 9.44
C PRO A 37 0.91 15.92 10.46
N ALA A 38 1.66 15.63 11.53
CA ALA A 38 2.06 16.61 12.52
C ALA A 38 3.48 16.31 13.02
N GLN A 39 4.15 17.33 13.56
CA GLN A 39 5.50 17.26 14.11
C GLN A 39 5.47 17.50 15.61
N VAL A 40 6.29 16.75 16.36
CA VAL A 40 6.45 17.00 17.80
C VAL A 40 7.43 18.16 17.98
N THR A 41 7.00 19.22 18.67
CA THR A 41 7.83 20.39 18.97
C THR A 41 8.33 20.37 20.41
N GLU A 42 7.50 19.93 21.35
CA GLU A 42 7.84 19.87 22.78
C GLU A 42 7.25 18.59 23.42
N LEU A 43 7.96 18.00 24.37
CA LEU A 43 7.51 16.85 25.16
C LEU A 43 8.04 16.97 26.60
N ASP A 44 7.12 17.14 27.56
CA ASP A 44 7.40 17.12 28.99
C ASP A 44 7.13 15.72 29.57
N LEU A 45 8.18 15.08 30.09
CA LEU A 45 8.13 13.72 30.64
C LEU A 45 7.51 13.64 32.02
N GLU A 46 7.51 14.73 32.80
CA GLU A 46 6.94 14.75 34.14
C GLU A 46 5.48 15.17 34.11
N ALA A 47 5.18 16.28 33.41
CA ALA A 47 3.82 16.79 33.29
C ALA A 47 2.97 16.03 32.26
N GLY A 48 3.59 15.24 31.38
CA GLY A 48 2.89 14.54 30.29
C GLY A 48 2.33 15.50 29.25
N GLN A 49 2.95 16.67 29.06
CA GLN A 49 2.54 17.63 28.04
C GLN A 49 3.23 17.32 26.71
N LEU A 50 2.47 17.34 25.62
CA LEU A 50 2.96 17.15 24.26
C LEU A 50 2.50 18.34 23.42
N VAL A 51 3.42 19.02 22.75
CA VAL A 51 3.08 20.08 21.80
C VAL A 51 3.36 19.57 20.39
N LEU A 52 2.36 19.71 19.52
CA LEU A 52 2.45 19.36 18.11
C LEU A 52 2.28 20.60 17.23
N GLU A 53 2.87 20.55 16.04
CA GLU A 53 2.62 21.48 14.95
C GLU A 53 2.09 20.73 13.73
N ALA A 54 1.02 21.23 13.12
CA ALA A 54 0.41 20.66 11.93
C ALA A 54 0.09 21.74 10.89
N GLU A 55 0.39 21.45 9.64
CA GLU A 55 -0.02 22.27 8.50
C GLU A 55 -1.35 21.74 7.93
N TYR A 56 -2.36 22.59 7.87
CA TYR A 56 -3.69 22.28 7.38
C TYR A 56 -4.30 23.48 6.64
N SER A 57 -4.58 23.30 5.35
CA SER A 57 -5.17 24.33 4.49
C SER A 57 -6.71 24.28 4.43
N GLY A 58 -7.32 23.26 5.02
CA GLY A 58 -8.77 23.11 5.01
C GLY A 58 -9.49 24.09 5.93
N SER A 59 -10.81 24.15 5.79
CA SER A 59 -11.66 25.15 6.43
C SER A 59 -11.89 24.92 7.92
N ASP A 60 -11.80 23.68 8.39
CA ASP A 60 -12.10 23.31 9.77
C ASP A 60 -11.15 22.21 10.28
N ILE A 61 -10.16 22.59 11.10
CA ILE A 61 -9.25 21.64 11.75
C ILE A 61 -9.91 20.95 12.95
N GLU A 62 -10.99 21.52 13.51
CA GLU A 62 -11.64 20.98 14.70
C GLU A 62 -12.28 19.61 14.45
N GLN A 63 -12.53 19.23 13.18
CA GLN A 63 -12.94 17.87 12.82
C GLN A 63 -11.96 16.77 13.28
N TYR A 64 -10.69 17.12 13.53
CA TYR A 64 -9.68 16.22 14.11
C TYR A 64 -9.82 16.05 15.62
N THR A 65 -10.63 16.89 16.27
CA THR A 65 -11.05 16.77 17.66
C THR A 65 -12.44 16.16 17.70
N SER A 66 -12.61 15.04 18.43
CA SER A 66 -13.91 14.42 18.62
C SER A 66 -14.25 14.50 20.10
N GLY A 67 -15.24 15.32 20.48
CA GLY A 67 -15.61 15.53 21.88
C GLY A 67 -14.53 16.19 22.73
N GLY A 68 -13.66 17.03 22.13
CA GLY A 68 -12.55 17.70 22.81
C GLY A 68 -11.27 16.86 22.98
N GLY A 69 -11.27 15.61 22.50
CA GLY A 69 -10.11 14.73 22.47
C GLY A 69 -9.60 14.48 21.05
N MET A 70 -8.29 14.32 20.92
CA MET A 70 -7.59 13.98 19.67
C MET A 70 -7.00 12.58 19.73
N SER A 71 -6.84 11.96 18.56
CA SER A 71 -6.17 10.68 18.43
C SER A 71 -4.98 10.80 17.48
N PHE A 72 -3.87 10.17 17.87
CA PHE A 72 -2.61 10.25 17.16
C PHE A 72 -2.02 8.87 16.97
N ASP A 73 -1.35 8.69 15.84
CA ASP A 73 -0.49 7.56 15.58
C ASP A 73 0.95 8.05 15.45
N ILE A 74 1.86 7.34 16.10
CA ILE A 74 3.29 7.56 15.97
C ILE A 74 3.87 6.29 15.37
N GLU A 75 4.57 6.46 14.27
CA GLU A 75 5.31 5.41 13.59
C GLU A 75 6.79 5.74 13.64
N ALA A 76 7.61 4.83 14.18
CA ALA A 76 9.06 5.00 14.29
C ALA A 76 9.79 3.83 13.63
N LEU A 77 10.85 4.14 12.89
CA LEU A 77 11.71 3.19 12.19
C LEU A 77 13.03 3.03 12.95
N LYS A 78 13.19 1.93 13.66
CA LYS A 78 14.35 1.66 14.51
C LYS A 78 15.60 1.37 13.67
N ALA A 79 16.48 2.36 13.57
CA ALA A 79 17.79 2.37 12.88
C ALA A 79 17.78 2.00 11.37
N PRO A 80 18.81 2.39 10.60
CA PRO A 80 18.89 2.06 9.17
C PRO A 80 18.97 0.55 8.88
N ASP A 81 19.52 -0.22 9.83
CA ASP A 81 19.91 -1.62 9.67
C ASP A 81 18.99 -2.64 10.37
N ALA A 82 17.94 -2.18 11.08
CA ALA A 82 17.05 -3.07 11.85
C ALA A 82 15.57 -3.01 11.45
N GLY A 83 15.11 -2.03 10.64
CA GLY A 83 13.82 -2.06 9.94
C GLY A 83 12.55 -2.29 10.77
N GLU A 84 12.65 -2.34 12.09
CA GLU A 84 11.54 -2.61 13.00
C GLU A 84 10.70 -1.35 13.11
N ARG A 85 9.46 -1.46 12.61
CA ARG A 85 8.42 -0.44 12.72
C ARG A 85 7.78 -0.54 14.10
N GLU A 86 8.15 0.36 14.99
CA GLU A 86 7.44 0.56 16.25
C GLU A 86 6.28 1.53 16.02
N VAL A 87 5.12 1.19 16.57
CA VAL A 87 3.90 1.97 16.43
C VAL A 87 3.30 2.20 17.79
N TYR A 88 2.83 3.42 18.03
CA TYR A 88 2.03 3.73 19.19
C TYR A 88 0.82 4.57 18.79
N SER A 89 -0.38 4.09 19.12
CA SER A 89 -1.64 4.79 18.92
C SER A 89 -2.18 5.25 20.25
N ILE A 90 -2.46 6.54 20.34
CA ILE A 90 -3.06 7.17 21.51
C ILE A 90 -4.38 7.78 21.08
N SER A 91 -5.40 7.68 21.93
CA SER A 91 -6.74 8.15 21.61
C SER A 91 -7.32 8.96 22.75
N ASN A 92 -8.21 9.90 22.40
CA ASN A 92 -8.91 10.76 23.35
C ASN A 92 -7.95 11.61 24.22
N VAL A 93 -6.88 12.12 23.62
CA VAL A 93 -5.92 13.02 24.25
C VAL A 93 -6.53 14.41 24.28
N SER A 94 -6.70 14.99 25.46
CA SER A 94 -7.21 16.37 25.58
C SER A 94 -6.24 17.32 24.89
N ALA A 95 -6.75 18.17 23.99
CA ALA A 95 -5.93 19.07 23.21
C ALA A 95 -6.57 20.46 23.07
N LYS A 96 -5.74 21.51 23.10
CA LYS A 96 -6.11 22.87 22.71
C LYS A 96 -5.50 23.19 21.36
N ILE A 97 -6.30 23.70 20.43
CA ILE A 97 -5.86 24.09 19.09
C ILE A 97 -5.65 25.61 19.04
N LEU A 98 -4.48 26.03 18.58
CA LEU A 98 -4.11 27.43 18.39
C LEU A 98 -3.63 27.62 16.95
N LYS A 99 -4.34 28.44 16.18
CA LYS A 99 -3.90 28.81 14.83
C LYS A 99 -2.73 29.80 14.92
N THR A 100 -1.58 29.44 14.38
CA THR A 100 -0.35 30.25 14.45
C THR A 100 -0.08 31.04 13.17
N ASP A 101 -0.48 30.50 12.02
CA ASP A 101 -0.39 31.17 10.71
C ASP A 101 -1.60 30.78 9.82
N SER A 102 -1.64 31.22 8.57
CA SER A 102 -2.69 30.96 7.58
C SER A 102 -3.03 29.46 7.45
N THR A 103 -2.01 28.60 7.46
CA THR A 103 -2.13 27.14 7.33
C THR A 103 -1.55 26.36 8.51
N THR A 104 -0.97 27.01 9.51
CA THR A 104 -0.23 26.30 10.58
C THR A 104 -0.98 26.36 11.92
N TYR A 105 -1.02 25.23 12.63
CA TYR A 105 -1.69 25.07 13.91
C TYR A 105 -0.75 24.46 14.95
N ARG A 106 -0.70 25.07 16.14
CA ARG A 106 -0.09 24.53 17.35
C ARG A 106 -1.14 23.81 18.18
N LEU A 107 -0.81 22.62 18.66
CA LEU A 107 -1.70 21.72 19.37
C LEU A 107 -1.08 21.38 20.72
N GLU A 108 -1.70 21.85 21.80
CA GLU A 108 -1.21 21.61 23.16
C GLU A 108 -2.00 20.45 23.78
N CYS A 109 -1.35 19.29 23.90
CA CYS A 109 -1.94 18.02 24.27
C CYS A 109 -1.54 17.59 25.69
N GLN A 110 -2.51 17.09 26.45
CA GLN A 110 -2.27 16.46 27.75
C GLN A 110 -2.35 14.93 27.61
N LEU A 111 -1.20 14.26 27.71
CA LEU A 111 -1.09 12.82 27.61
C LEU A 111 -1.76 12.12 28.82
N PRO A 112 -2.36 10.94 28.61
CA PRO A 112 -2.91 10.15 29.70
C PRO A 112 -1.81 9.69 30.66
N GLU A 113 -2.15 9.51 31.94
CA GLU A 113 -1.22 8.97 32.96
C GLU A 113 -0.96 7.47 32.81
N SER A 114 -1.73 6.78 31.96
CA SER A 114 -1.58 5.36 31.65
C SER A 114 -1.51 5.14 30.16
N VAL A 115 -0.63 4.21 29.74
CA VAL A 115 -0.60 3.71 28.36
C VAL A 115 -1.82 2.84 28.03
N PHE A 116 -2.55 2.37 29.05
CA PHE A 116 -3.73 1.54 28.88
C PHE A 116 -4.96 2.41 28.63
N VAL A 117 -5.74 2.02 27.61
CA VAL A 117 -6.94 2.76 27.22
C VAL A 117 -8.17 1.93 27.56
N GLN A 118 -9.12 2.49 28.30
CA GLN A 118 -10.43 1.86 28.47
C GLN A 118 -11.25 2.04 27.19
N ASP A 119 -11.85 0.95 26.71
CA ASP A 119 -12.79 1.04 25.60
C ASP A 119 -14.16 1.57 26.05
N SER A 120 -15.07 1.79 25.09
CA SER A 120 -16.41 2.30 25.36
C SER A 120 -17.29 1.37 26.21
N ARG A 121 -16.83 0.15 26.48
CA ARG A 121 -17.50 -0.86 27.33
C ARG A 121 -16.74 -1.09 28.65
N GLY A 122 -15.71 -0.28 28.93
CA GLY A 122 -14.91 -0.32 30.15
C GLY A 122 -13.81 -1.38 30.16
N ALA A 123 -13.59 -2.11 29.06
CA ALA A 123 -12.51 -3.09 28.98
C ALA A 123 -11.16 -2.40 28.75
N ILE A 124 -10.14 -2.81 29.50
CA ILE A 124 -8.78 -2.28 29.34
C ILE A 124 -8.17 -2.82 28.05
N ARG A 125 -7.66 -1.93 27.20
CA ARG A 125 -6.89 -2.25 25.99
C ARG A 125 -5.41 -2.07 26.25
N ILE A 126 -4.67 -3.15 26.03
CA ILE A 126 -3.22 -3.19 26.19
C ILE A 126 -2.57 -2.90 24.85
N PRO A 127 -1.89 -1.75 24.67
CA PRO A 127 -1.15 -1.47 23.45
C PRO A 127 0.14 -2.30 23.38
N PHE A 128 0.50 -2.74 22.18
CA PHE A 128 1.74 -3.46 21.93
C PHE A 128 2.82 -2.44 21.58
N ILE A 129 3.69 -2.18 22.54
CA ILE A 129 4.69 -1.11 22.50
C ILE A 129 6.11 -1.67 22.70
N LEU A 130 7.12 -0.89 22.30
CA LEU A 130 8.53 -1.13 22.65
C LEU A 130 9.01 -2.56 22.36
N GLY A 131 8.67 -3.12 21.20
CA GLY A 131 9.09 -4.47 20.78
C GLY A 131 8.12 -5.60 21.14
N MET A 132 6.97 -5.33 21.75
CA MET A 132 5.87 -6.29 21.82
C MET A 132 5.36 -6.58 20.40
N GLN A 133 5.40 -7.84 19.98
CA GLN A 133 4.93 -8.28 18.66
C GLN A 133 4.09 -9.55 18.82
N ALA A 134 3.01 -9.66 18.06
CA ALA A 134 2.29 -10.91 17.82
C ALA A 134 1.75 -10.90 16.39
N ARG A 135 1.76 -12.06 15.74
CA ARG A 135 1.19 -12.21 14.40
C ARG A 135 -0.31 -12.46 14.49
N VAL A 136 -1.00 -12.06 13.45
CA VAL A 136 -2.42 -12.30 13.28
C VAL A 136 -2.65 -12.93 11.91
N SER A 137 -3.56 -13.89 11.85
CA SER A 137 -4.12 -14.41 10.61
C SER A 137 -5.63 -14.26 10.66
N VAL A 138 -6.20 -13.52 9.73
CA VAL A 138 -7.64 -13.29 9.61
C VAL A 138 -8.17 -14.14 8.46
N GLU A 139 -8.97 -15.15 8.75
CA GLU A 139 -9.67 -15.93 7.74
C GLU A 139 -10.95 -15.19 7.33
N VAL A 140 -10.96 -14.62 6.12
CA VAL A 140 -12.05 -13.80 5.60
C VAL A 140 -13.13 -14.66 4.95
N TYR A 141 -12.68 -15.59 4.11
CA TYR A 141 -13.51 -16.61 3.48
C TYR A 141 -12.86 -17.96 3.79
N LEU A 142 -13.63 -18.86 4.40
CA LEU A 142 -13.15 -20.14 4.91
C LEU A 142 -12.35 -20.88 3.83
N HIS A 143 -11.08 -21.19 4.11
CA HIS A 143 -10.13 -21.89 3.23
C HIS A 143 -9.80 -21.21 1.89
N GLU A 144 -10.39 -20.06 1.58
CA GLU A 144 -10.23 -19.35 0.29
C GLU A 144 -9.37 -18.09 0.44
N LEU A 145 -9.53 -17.35 1.56
CA LEU A 145 -8.77 -16.13 1.81
C LEU A 145 -8.40 -15.97 3.27
N SER A 146 -7.10 -15.89 3.51
CA SER A 146 -6.51 -15.49 4.79
C SER A 146 -5.62 -14.26 4.59
N ILE A 147 -5.78 -13.29 5.47
CA ILE A 147 -5.02 -12.03 5.51
C ILE A 147 -4.05 -12.06 6.69
N PRO A 148 -2.73 -11.95 6.47
CA PRO A 148 -1.77 -11.80 7.55
C PRO A 148 -1.81 -10.38 8.12
N GLY A 149 -1.51 -10.26 9.41
CA GLY A 149 -1.42 -8.98 10.10
C GLY A 149 -0.54 -9.03 11.35
N ARG A 150 -0.44 -7.89 12.02
CA ARG A 150 0.29 -7.73 13.29
C ARG A 150 -0.61 -7.14 14.36
N LEU A 151 -0.55 -7.69 15.56
CA LEU A 151 -1.36 -7.23 16.68
C LEU A 151 -0.85 -5.87 17.16
N ARG A 152 -1.77 -4.91 17.36
CA ARG A 152 -1.48 -3.54 17.84
C ARG A 152 -1.98 -3.30 19.25
N ASN A 153 -3.13 -3.86 19.58
CA ASN A 153 -3.60 -3.91 20.95
C ASN A 153 -4.50 -5.12 21.17
N LEU A 154 -4.67 -5.49 22.43
CA LEU A 154 -5.51 -6.60 22.85
C LEU A 154 -6.36 -6.21 24.06
N SER A 155 -7.59 -6.75 24.10
CA SER A 155 -8.50 -6.69 25.24
C SER A 155 -9.32 -7.98 25.30
N VAL A 156 -10.07 -8.17 26.39
CA VAL A 156 -11.01 -9.29 26.52
C VAL A 156 -12.15 -9.25 25.51
N GLY A 157 -12.45 -8.09 24.92
CA GLY A 157 -13.54 -7.92 23.96
C GLY A 157 -13.12 -7.95 22.49
N GLY A 158 -11.82 -7.89 22.19
CA GLY A 158 -11.33 -7.73 20.82
C GLY A 158 -9.90 -7.23 20.73
N CYS A 159 -9.46 -6.97 19.50
CA CYS A 159 -8.12 -6.49 19.20
C CYS A 159 -8.10 -5.48 18.04
N MET A 160 -6.99 -4.76 17.95
CA MET A 160 -6.63 -3.98 16.76
C MET A 160 -5.50 -4.70 16.03
N VAL A 161 -5.65 -4.83 14.72
CA VAL A 161 -4.69 -5.51 13.85
C VAL A 161 -4.25 -4.56 12.76
N ASP A 162 -2.94 -4.53 12.51
CA ASP A 162 -2.35 -3.87 11.36
C ASP A 162 -2.23 -4.87 10.21
N ILE A 163 -2.84 -4.57 9.07
CA ILE A 163 -2.80 -5.39 7.85
C ILE A 163 -2.29 -4.56 6.68
N ASP A 164 -1.80 -5.23 5.64
CA ASP A 164 -1.47 -4.54 4.38
C ASP A 164 -2.73 -3.89 3.81
N ILE A 165 -2.61 -2.64 3.35
CA ILE A 165 -3.72 -1.89 2.78
C ILE A 165 -4.32 -2.59 1.56
N ALA A 166 -3.50 -3.29 0.79
CA ALA A 166 -3.93 -4.10 -0.35
C ALA A 166 -4.91 -5.20 0.08
N ASP A 167 -4.60 -5.86 1.19
CA ASP A 167 -5.40 -6.96 1.72
C ASP A 167 -6.65 -6.42 2.46
N SER A 168 -6.58 -5.23 3.05
CA SER A 168 -7.73 -4.57 3.70
C SER A 168 -8.94 -4.38 2.79
N ILE A 169 -8.71 -4.37 1.47
CA ILE A 169 -9.75 -4.19 0.48
C ILE A 169 -10.69 -5.40 0.41
N ALA A 170 -10.26 -6.60 0.83
CA ALA A 170 -11.11 -7.78 0.80
C ALA A 170 -12.13 -7.85 1.96
N ILE A 171 -12.03 -6.94 2.92
CA ILE A 171 -12.90 -6.91 4.10
C ILE A 171 -13.72 -5.61 4.15
N THR A 172 -14.81 -5.64 4.92
CA THR A 172 -15.71 -4.49 5.10
C THR A 172 -16.12 -4.32 6.56
N VAL A 173 -16.37 -3.08 6.99
CA VAL A 173 -16.91 -2.80 8.33
C VAL A 173 -18.27 -3.46 8.50
N GLY A 174 -18.48 -4.15 9.62
CA GLY A 174 -19.69 -4.90 9.94
C GLY A 174 -19.63 -6.38 9.54
N GLN A 175 -18.68 -6.78 8.70
CA GLN A 175 -18.50 -8.18 8.30
C GLN A 175 -18.07 -9.04 9.49
N SER A 176 -18.68 -10.23 9.61
CA SER A 176 -18.18 -11.30 10.48
C SER A 176 -17.15 -12.13 9.73
N VAL A 177 -16.05 -12.44 10.40
CA VAL A 177 -15.00 -13.32 9.90
C VAL A 177 -15.05 -14.65 10.68
N PRO A 178 -14.95 -15.80 9.98
CA PRO A 178 -15.03 -17.12 10.60
C PRO A 178 -13.86 -17.41 11.55
N GLY A 179 -12.73 -16.70 11.40
CA GLY A 179 -11.57 -16.95 12.22
C GLY A 179 -10.61 -15.78 12.29
N ILE A 180 -10.17 -15.45 13.50
CA ILE A 180 -8.98 -14.66 13.77
C ILE A 180 -8.06 -15.46 14.69
N THR A 181 -6.84 -15.72 14.22
CA THR A 181 -5.81 -16.43 14.96
C THR A 181 -4.73 -15.44 15.38
N LEU A 182 -4.53 -15.29 16.68
CA LEU A 182 -3.38 -14.57 17.26
C LEU A 182 -2.27 -15.58 17.54
N GLU A 183 -1.04 -15.32 17.10
CA GLU A 183 0.14 -16.13 17.38
C GLU A 183 1.20 -15.27 18.08
N PHE A 184 1.48 -15.59 19.34
CA PHE A 184 2.46 -14.90 20.16
C PHE A 184 3.89 -15.44 19.92
N PRO A 185 4.94 -14.67 20.23
CA PRO A 185 6.34 -15.09 20.00
C PRO A 185 6.73 -16.42 20.65
N SER A 186 6.08 -16.77 21.76
CA SER A 186 6.24 -18.06 22.45
C SER A 186 5.77 -19.27 21.64
N GLY A 187 4.97 -19.04 20.60
CA GLY A 187 4.26 -20.07 19.82
C GLY A 187 2.85 -20.38 20.35
N VAL A 188 2.43 -19.75 21.46
CA VAL A 188 1.04 -19.81 21.95
C VAL A 188 0.12 -19.14 20.95
N SER A 189 -1.02 -19.77 20.66
CA SER A 189 -2.04 -19.22 19.77
C SER A 189 -3.42 -19.11 20.42
N PHE A 190 -4.19 -18.14 19.96
CA PHE A 190 -5.57 -17.92 20.35
C PHE A 190 -6.43 -17.81 19.10
N PHE A 191 -7.56 -18.52 19.06
CA PHE A 191 -8.51 -18.49 17.95
C PHE A 191 -9.89 -18.03 18.45
N ALA A 192 -10.53 -17.16 17.68
CA ALA A 192 -11.92 -16.75 17.89
C ALA A 192 -12.60 -16.40 16.57
N GLU A 193 -13.93 -16.42 16.55
CA GLU A 193 -14.70 -15.69 15.55
C GLU A 193 -14.66 -14.20 15.88
N ALA A 194 -14.79 -13.34 14.86
CA ALA A 194 -14.80 -11.89 15.09
C ALA A 194 -15.72 -11.14 14.13
N SER A 195 -16.11 -9.93 14.54
CA SER A 195 -16.79 -8.95 13.70
C SER A 195 -15.93 -7.71 13.55
N ILE A 196 -15.78 -7.22 12.31
CA ILE A 196 -15.00 -6.01 12.01
C ILE A 196 -15.83 -4.80 12.41
N ARG A 197 -15.27 -3.94 13.27
CA ARG A 197 -16.00 -2.78 13.83
C ARG A 197 -15.59 -1.44 13.23
N HIS A 198 -14.33 -1.30 12.86
CA HIS A 198 -13.83 -0.09 12.23
C HIS A 198 -12.52 -0.42 11.51
N MET A 199 -12.23 0.37 10.49
CA MET A 199 -10.98 0.30 9.76
C MET A 199 -10.58 1.69 9.29
N ARG A 200 -9.28 1.94 9.19
CA ARG A 200 -8.73 3.21 8.71
C ARG A 200 -7.31 2.99 8.17
N PRO A 201 -6.81 3.87 7.30
CA PRO A 201 -5.39 3.87 6.99
C PRO A 201 -4.58 4.17 8.24
N PHE A 202 -3.36 3.63 8.26
CA PHE A 202 -2.46 3.72 9.38
C PHE A 202 -1.03 4.05 8.92
N GLY A 203 -0.53 5.22 9.35
CA GLY A 203 0.77 5.74 8.94
C GLY A 203 0.87 5.98 7.43
N ASN A 204 2.11 6.02 6.92
CA ASN A 204 2.39 6.32 5.51
C ASN A 204 2.97 5.13 4.72
N HIS A 205 2.89 3.90 5.27
CA HIS A 205 3.61 2.73 4.74
C HIS A 205 2.72 1.61 4.19
N GLY A 206 1.53 1.92 3.64
CA GLY A 206 0.73 0.90 2.97
C GLY A 206 -0.06 0.01 3.92
N HIS A 207 -0.55 0.56 5.02
CA HIS A 207 -1.14 -0.24 6.10
C HIS A 207 -2.51 0.28 6.54
N ALA A 208 -3.35 -0.65 7.01
CA ALA A 208 -4.66 -0.36 7.56
C ALA A 208 -4.77 -0.93 8.99
N ALA A 209 -5.21 -0.07 9.92
CA ALA A 209 -5.57 -0.49 11.26
C ALA A 209 -7.04 -0.94 11.27
N VAL A 210 -7.28 -2.19 11.67
CA VAL A 210 -8.60 -2.84 11.64
C VAL A 210 -8.94 -3.35 13.03
N GLY A 211 -10.08 -2.89 13.55
CA GLY A 211 -10.60 -3.29 14.85
C GLY A 211 -11.54 -4.48 14.75
N PHE A 212 -11.20 -5.57 15.43
CA PHE A 212 -11.98 -6.81 15.50
C PHE A 212 -12.60 -6.93 16.90
N GLN A 213 -13.91 -7.17 16.95
CA GLN A 213 -14.58 -7.58 18.17
C GLN A 213 -14.73 -9.11 18.16
N PHE A 214 -14.26 -9.79 19.20
CA PHE A 214 -14.49 -11.23 19.33
C PHE A 214 -15.97 -11.53 19.56
N ILE A 215 -16.46 -12.60 18.93
CA ILE A 215 -17.84 -13.08 19.05
C ILE A 215 -17.83 -14.58 19.36
N ASN A 216 -18.93 -15.09 19.94
CA ASN A 216 -19.13 -16.52 20.20
C ASN A 216 -18.01 -17.19 21.03
N LEU A 217 -17.38 -16.45 21.95
CA LEU A 217 -16.35 -17.02 22.82
C LEU A 217 -16.95 -18.04 23.79
N THR A 218 -16.35 -19.23 23.82
CA THR A 218 -16.62 -20.21 24.88
C THR A 218 -15.98 -19.78 26.20
N THR A 219 -16.42 -20.37 27.32
CA THR A 219 -15.82 -20.09 28.64
C THR A 219 -14.31 -20.36 28.67
N PRO A 220 -13.78 -21.50 28.15
CA PRO A 220 -12.35 -21.74 28.11
C PRO A 220 -11.58 -20.71 27.27
N GLN A 221 -12.14 -20.26 26.14
CA GLN A 221 -11.53 -19.20 25.33
C GLN A 221 -11.49 -17.86 26.08
N SER A 222 -12.56 -17.54 26.83
CA SER A 222 -12.63 -16.31 27.61
C SER A 222 -11.60 -16.29 28.74
N GLU A 223 -11.44 -17.42 29.45
CA GLU A 223 -10.42 -17.59 30.49
C GLU A 223 -8.99 -17.49 29.93
N ALA A 224 -8.72 -18.16 28.80
CA ALA A 224 -7.43 -18.08 28.13
C ALA A 224 -7.11 -16.65 27.65
N LEU A 225 -8.09 -15.96 27.07
CA LEU A 225 -7.95 -14.58 26.62
C LEU A 225 -7.66 -13.63 27.80
N PHE A 226 -8.37 -13.79 28.92
CA PHE A 226 -8.11 -13.00 30.13
C PHE A 226 -6.66 -13.17 30.62
N HIS A 227 -6.17 -14.41 30.63
CA HIS A 227 -4.77 -14.70 30.96
C HIS A 227 -3.80 -14.01 29.98
N TYR A 228 -4.04 -14.07 28.67
CA TYR A 228 -3.16 -13.41 27.68
C TYR A 228 -3.18 -11.88 27.79
N VAL A 229 -4.33 -11.28 28.07
CA VAL A 229 -4.44 -9.84 28.33
C VAL A 229 -3.64 -9.44 29.57
N SER A 230 -3.75 -10.23 30.65
CA SER A 230 -3.01 -9.99 31.89
C SER A 230 -1.49 -10.09 31.70
N GLU A 231 -1.03 -11.08 30.92
CA GLU A 231 0.38 -11.24 30.56
C GLU A 231 0.90 -10.09 29.68
N ALA A 232 0.08 -9.62 28.73
CA ALA A 232 0.41 -8.45 27.91
C ALA A 232 0.47 -7.16 28.74
N GLU A 233 -0.45 -7.00 29.70
CA GLU A 233 -0.44 -5.86 30.63
C GLU A 233 0.84 -5.84 31.47
N ARG A 234 1.24 -7.00 32.02
CA ARG A 234 2.49 -7.14 32.77
C ARG A 234 3.70 -6.77 31.91
N GLU A 235 3.73 -7.23 30.66
CA GLU A 235 4.82 -6.93 29.72
C GLU A 235 4.90 -5.43 29.38
N ALA A 236 3.76 -4.79 29.11
CA ALA A 236 3.71 -3.36 28.83
C ALA A 236 4.14 -2.52 30.04
N ALA A 237 3.69 -2.89 31.25
CA ALA A 237 4.11 -2.24 32.50
C ALA A 237 5.61 -2.38 32.75
N TYR A 238 6.19 -3.56 32.47
CA TYR A 238 7.64 -3.79 32.54
C TYR A 238 8.42 -2.87 31.60
N ARG A 239 8.02 -2.82 30.32
CA ARG A 239 8.72 -2.04 29.29
C ARG A 239 8.62 -0.53 29.47
N THR A 240 7.57 -0.05 30.12
CA THR A 240 7.34 1.37 30.40
C THR A 240 7.91 1.83 31.74
N GLY A 241 8.45 0.92 32.56
CA GLY A 241 8.91 1.25 33.91
C GLY A 241 7.78 1.71 34.84
N ALA A 242 6.52 1.37 34.52
CA ALA A 242 5.36 1.75 35.32
C ALA A 242 5.21 0.92 36.60
N ASN A 243 5.93 -0.22 36.71
CA ASN A 243 5.88 -1.10 37.87
C ASN A 243 7.25 -1.68 38.22
N ASP A 244 7.88 -1.13 39.27
CA ASP A 244 9.20 -1.55 39.77
C ASP A 244 9.24 -3.00 40.29
N ALA A 245 8.09 -3.62 40.54
CA ALA A 245 7.99 -4.98 41.08
C ALA A 245 8.15 -6.09 40.01
N VAL A 246 8.10 -5.75 38.72
CA VAL A 246 8.22 -6.71 37.62
C VAL A 246 9.67 -6.75 37.15
N ALA A 247 10.39 -7.84 37.42
CA ALA A 247 11.82 -7.96 37.07
C ALA A 247 12.09 -8.70 35.75
N THR A 248 11.09 -9.38 35.18
CA THR A 248 11.29 -10.26 34.01
C THR A 248 10.21 -10.10 32.96
N HIS A 249 10.60 -10.30 31.69
CA HIS A 249 9.68 -10.38 30.55
C HIS A 249 8.63 -11.49 30.73
N SER A 250 7.45 -11.28 30.15
CA SER A 250 6.44 -12.33 30.03
C SER A 250 6.90 -13.45 29.11
N PRO A 251 6.71 -14.72 29.50
CA PRO A 251 6.97 -15.87 28.64
C PRO A 251 6.25 -15.79 27.29
N LEU A 252 5.12 -15.10 27.23
CA LEU A 252 4.31 -14.91 26.01
C LEU A 252 5.11 -14.19 24.91
N PHE A 253 6.00 -13.27 25.29
CA PHE A 253 6.77 -12.43 24.38
C PHE A 253 8.24 -12.87 24.20
N ILE A 254 8.60 -14.05 24.70
CA ILE A 254 9.94 -14.63 24.48
C ILE A 254 9.94 -15.42 23.16
N PRO A 255 10.71 -15.01 22.13
CA PRO A 255 10.67 -15.67 20.83
C PRO A 255 11.17 -17.11 20.87
N GLY A 256 10.31 -18.04 20.41
CA GLY A 256 10.68 -19.43 20.13
C GLY A 256 11.58 -19.59 18.90
N ALA A 257 12.06 -20.81 18.63
CA ALA A 257 12.95 -21.08 17.50
C ALA A 257 12.33 -20.77 16.12
N LYS A 258 11.00 -20.98 15.97
CA LYS A 258 10.25 -20.65 14.76
C LYS A 258 10.27 -19.13 14.51
N GLU A 259 9.96 -18.34 15.52
CA GLU A 259 9.90 -16.88 15.41
C GLU A 259 11.26 -16.27 15.07
N LYS A 260 12.33 -16.74 15.71
CA LYS A 260 13.71 -16.28 15.41
C LYS A 260 14.10 -16.47 13.95
N LYS A 261 13.73 -17.60 13.33
CA LYS A 261 14.00 -17.86 11.91
C LYS A 261 13.20 -16.93 11.00
N ILE A 262 11.95 -16.63 11.35
CA ILE A 262 11.12 -15.74 10.55
C ILE A 262 11.65 -14.31 10.64
N LEU A 263 11.97 -13.82 11.84
CA LEU A 263 12.58 -12.50 12.03
C LEU A 263 13.90 -12.35 11.25
N GLN A 264 14.77 -13.36 11.27
CA GLN A 264 16.01 -13.36 10.47
C GLN A 264 15.76 -13.29 8.97
N ARG A 265 14.77 -14.03 8.47
CA ARG A 265 14.40 -14.01 7.05
C ARG A 265 13.83 -12.66 6.65
N GLU A 266 12.91 -12.12 7.44
CA GLU A 266 12.31 -10.82 7.15
C GLU A 266 13.39 -9.72 7.16
N GLU A 267 14.41 -9.83 8.03
CA GLU A 267 15.53 -8.88 8.09
C GLU A 267 16.40 -8.92 6.84
N GLN A 268 16.73 -10.13 6.35
CA GLN A 268 17.47 -10.31 5.10
C GLN A 268 16.70 -9.83 3.87
N GLU A 269 15.36 -9.94 3.88
CA GLU A 269 14.52 -9.38 2.84
C GLU A 269 14.62 -7.84 2.93
N ARG A 270 14.41 -7.23 4.11
CA ARG A 270 14.39 -5.77 4.39
C ARG A 270 15.67 -4.99 4.05
N GLN A 271 16.86 -5.56 4.26
CA GLN A 271 18.13 -4.89 3.97
C GLN A 271 18.34 -4.58 2.48
N LYS A 272 17.61 -5.27 1.57
CA LYS A 272 17.67 -5.01 0.12
C LYS A 272 16.86 -3.80 -0.34
N HIS A 273 16.07 -3.17 0.54
CA HIS A 273 15.05 -2.17 0.17
C HIS A 273 15.48 -0.70 0.34
N ALA A 274 16.62 -0.42 0.98
CA ALA A 274 16.99 0.92 1.44
C ALA A 274 17.54 1.89 0.36
N GLN A 275 17.65 1.47 -0.90
CA GLN A 275 18.27 2.26 -1.98
C GLN A 275 17.30 2.52 -3.13
N ARG A 276 16.31 3.39 -2.93
CA ARG A 276 15.35 3.81 -3.97
C ARG A 276 15.58 5.25 -4.41
N SER A 277 15.52 5.50 -5.71
CA SER A 277 15.57 6.84 -6.28
C SER A 277 14.33 7.67 -5.89
N PRO A 278 14.39 9.02 -5.93
CA PRO A 278 13.22 9.87 -5.69
C PRO A 278 12.03 9.56 -6.61
N VAL A 279 12.27 9.28 -7.89
CA VAL A 279 11.21 8.94 -8.86
C VAL A 279 10.54 7.62 -8.50
N GLN A 280 11.31 6.61 -8.10
CA GLN A 280 10.77 5.34 -7.61
C GLN A 280 9.90 5.55 -6.36
N ARG A 281 10.33 6.41 -5.43
CA ARG A 281 9.53 6.76 -4.26
C ARG A 281 8.21 7.42 -4.66
N GLY A 282 8.24 8.37 -5.60
CA GLY A 282 7.02 9.03 -6.09
C GLY A 282 6.01 8.06 -6.73
N VAL A 283 6.48 7.11 -7.56
CA VAL A 283 5.60 6.10 -8.18
C VAL A 283 5.00 5.14 -7.15
N MET A 284 5.78 4.72 -6.14
CA MET A 284 5.29 3.87 -5.06
C MET A 284 4.29 4.62 -4.17
N GLU A 285 4.51 5.92 -3.94
CA GLU A 285 3.57 6.77 -3.21
C GLU A 285 2.23 6.84 -3.94
N ILE A 286 2.23 7.06 -5.26
CA ILE A 286 1.00 7.03 -6.06
C ILE A 286 0.27 5.69 -5.93
N ALA A 287 0.99 4.57 -6.00
CA ALA A 287 0.40 3.25 -5.82
C ALA A 287 -0.24 3.07 -4.43
N HIS A 288 0.39 3.62 -3.39
CA HIS A 288 -0.14 3.61 -2.03
C HIS A 288 -1.38 4.52 -1.90
N GLN A 289 -1.33 5.74 -2.41
CA GLN A 289 -2.42 6.71 -2.34
C GLN A 289 -3.69 6.25 -3.05
N ILE A 290 -3.58 5.53 -4.17
CA ILE A 290 -4.71 4.88 -4.84
C ILE A 290 -5.38 3.83 -3.94
N GLN A 291 -4.60 3.07 -3.17
CA GLN A 291 -5.11 2.07 -2.24
C GLN A 291 -5.81 2.72 -1.04
N ILE A 292 -5.22 3.78 -0.48
CA ILE A 292 -5.86 4.65 0.51
C ILE A 292 -7.18 5.18 -0.03
N GLY A 293 -7.16 5.70 -1.26
CA GLY A 293 -8.32 6.29 -1.90
C GLY A 293 -9.49 5.33 -2.00
N LEU A 294 -9.22 4.11 -2.48
CA LEU A 294 -10.21 3.04 -2.54
C LEU A 294 -10.74 2.64 -1.15
N MET A 295 -9.87 2.58 -0.15
CA MET A 295 -10.31 2.27 1.21
C MET A 295 -11.24 3.35 1.77
N TYR A 296 -10.96 4.64 1.56
CA TYR A 296 -11.88 5.71 1.95
C TYR A 296 -13.23 5.61 1.23
N MET A 297 -13.22 5.31 -0.07
CA MET A 297 -14.46 5.06 -0.82
C MET A 297 -15.26 3.92 -0.19
N LYS A 298 -14.61 2.82 0.20
CA LYS A 298 -15.28 1.66 0.82
C LYS A 298 -15.79 1.94 2.23
N THR A 299 -15.05 2.69 3.04
CA THR A 299 -15.20 2.69 4.50
C THR A 299 -15.82 3.96 5.05
N ARG A 300 -15.58 5.09 4.39
CA ARG A 300 -16.05 6.41 4.82
C ARG A 300 -17.14 6.98 3.94
N HIS A 301 -17.51 6.28 2.87
CA HIS A 301 -18.43 6.78 1.85
C HIS A 301 -18.01 8.17 1.35
N LEU A 302 -16.70 8.37 1.16
CA LEU A 302 -16.09 9.60 0.67
C LEU A 302 -15.26 9.33 -0.58
N PHE A 303 -15.37 10.19 -1.59
CA PHE A 303 -14.43 10.21 -2.72
C PHE A 303 -13.26 11.16 -2.40
N PRO A 304 -12.02 10.66 -2.29
CA PRO A 304 -10.86 11.47 -1.91
C PRO A 304 -10.28 12.17 -3.15
N GLU A 305 -10.99 13.18 -3.63
CA GLU A 305 -10.68 13.89 -4.88
C GLU A 305 -9.26 14.46 -4.91
N GLU A 306 -8.86 15.20 -3.86
CA GLU A 306 -7.53 15.82 -3.75
C GLU A 306 -6.40 14.79 -3.92
N ILE A 307 -6.43 13.71 -3.13
CA ILE A 307 -5.43 12.63 -3.17
C ILE A 307 -5.28 12.05 -4.58
N LEU A 308 -6.40 11.83 -5.28
CA LEU A 308 -6.41 11.18 -6.58
C LEU A 308 -5.96 12.11 -7.71
N TYR A 309 -6.26 13.40 -7.59
CA TYR A 309 -5.74 14.42 -8.49
C TYR A 309 -4.24 14.68 -8.26
N ASP A 310 -3.79 14.70 -7.00
CA ASP A 310 -2.36 14.79 -6.67
C ASP A 310 -1.57 13.62 -7.27
N CYS A 311 -2.15 12.42 -7.33
CA CYS A 311 -1.56 11.28 -8.01
C CYS A 311 -1.41 11.51 -9.51
N ALA A 312 -2.43 12.09 -10.16
CA ALA A 312 -2.39 12.42 -11.58
C ALA A 312 -1.33 13.51 -11.86
N ASP A 313 -1.31 14.56 -11.04
CA ASP A 313 -0.37 15.69 -11.15
C ASP A 313 1.06 15.23 -10.89
N THR A 314 1.27 14.35 -9.91
CA THR A 314 2.58 13.74 -9.65
C THR A 314 3.06 12.93 -10.84
N LEU A 315 2.21 12.11 -11.48
CA LEU A 315 2.60 11.37 -12.68
C LEU A 315 3.01 12.33 -13.81
N LEU A 316 2.21 13.37 -14.08
CA LEU A 316 2.52 14.37 -15.10
C LEU A 316 3.84 15.08 -14.83
N TYR A 317 4.06 15.47 -13.57
CA TYR A 317 5.32 16.07 -13.14
C TYR A 317 6.50 15.13 -13.37
N LEU A 318 6.39 13.86 -12.98
CA LEU A 318 7.46 12.87 -13.16
C LEU A 318 7.77 12.59 -14.64
N VAL A 319 6.75 12.54 -15.52
CA VAL A 319 6.96 12.44 -16.98
C VAL A 319 7.75 13.64 -17.49
N ALA A 320 7.34 14.85 -17.11
CA ALA A 320 7.94 16.09 -17.58
C ALA A 320 9.37 16.29 -17.09
N GLN A 321 9.70 15.80 -15.89
CA GLN A 321 11.05 15.87 -15.32
C GLN A 321 12.02 14.89 -15.99
N ASP A 322 11.66 13.60 -16.02
CA ASP A 322 12.49 12.56 -16.63
C ASP A 322 11.61 11.37 -17.05
N ARG A 323 11.14 11.45 -18.28
CA ARG A 323 10.36 10.39 -18.95
C ARG A 323 10.97 9.00 -18.74
N LYS A 324 12.28 8.85 -18.94
CA LYS A 324 12.95 7.53 -18.92
C LYS A 324 13.04 7.00 -17.49
N ALA A 325 13.35 7.87 -16.52
CA ALA A 325 13.33 7.49 -15.11
C ALA A 325 11.93 7.08 -14.64
N LEU A 326 10.87 7.75 -15.11
CA LEU A 326 9.49 7.33 -14.81
C LEU A 326 9.21 5.94 -15.37
N LEU A 327 9.49 5.69 -16.65
CA LEU A 327 9.26 4.38 -17.27
C LEU A 327 10.02 3.27 -16.53
N TYR A 328 11.24 3.56 -16.08
CA TYR A 328 12.01 2.64 -15.24
C TYR A 328 11.36 2.43 -13.87
N ALA A 329 10.90 3.50 -13.21
CA ALA A 329 10.24 3.44 -11.91
C ALA A 329 8.92 2.65 -11.94
N LEU A 330 8.13 2.77 -13.01
CA LEU A 330 6.90 2.00 -13.21
C LEU A 330 7.12 0.47 -13.22
N ALA A 331 8.32 0.01 -13.55
CA ALA A 331 8.66 -1.40 -13.50
C ALA A 331 8.82 -1.96 -12.08
N PHE A 332 8.96 -1.10 -11.06
CA PHE A 332 9.08 -1.52 -9.66
C PHE A 332 7.74 -1.88 -9.02
N LEU A 333 6.63 -1.54 -9.68
CA LEU A 333 5.27 -1.89 -9.26
C LEU A 333 4.94 -3.39 -9.43
N ARG A 334 5.88 -4.24 -9.86
CA ARG A 334 5.64 -5.70 -10.07
C ARG A 334 5.10 -6.42 -8.84
N ASN A 335 5.35 -5.87 -7.66
CA ASN A 335 4.98 -6.45 -6.37
C ASN A 335 3.70 -5.89 -5.76
N GLU A 336 3.18 -4.81 -6.36
CA GLU A 336 1.89 -4.24 -6.01
C GLU A 336 0.76 -5.14 -6.51
N PRO A 337 -0.43 -5.05 -5.91
CA PRO A 337 -1.61 -5.74 -6.41
C PRO A 337 -1.85 -5.44 -7.89
N ASP A 338 -2.28 -6.45 -8.65
CA ASP A 338 -2.44 -6.37 -10.09
C ASP A 338 -3.30 -5.19 -10.56
N TRP A 339 -4.32 -4.82 -9.80
CA TRP A 339 -5.22 -3.71 -10.14
C TRP A 339 -4.55 -2.34 -9.91
N VAL A 340 -3.67 -2.21 -8.91
CA VAL A 340 -2.87 -1.01 -8.62
C VAL A 340 -1.77 -0.86 -9.65
N ARG A 341 -0.94 -1.89 -9.81
CA ARG A 341 0.15 -1.92 -10.80
C ARG A 341 -0.37 -1.56 -12.18
N HIS A 342 -1.46 -2.21 -12.61
CA HIS A 342 -2.05 -1.95 -13.92
C HIS A 342 -2.59 -0.52 -14.04
N ALA A 343 -3.26 0.01 -13.00
CA ALA A 343 -3.76 1.38 -13.00
C ALA A 343 -2.63 2.40 -13.17
N VAL A 344 -1.60 2.32 -12.31
CA VAL A 344 -0.49 3.29 -12.31
C VAL A 344 0.37 3.17 -13.56
N GLN A 345 0.67 1.95 -14.03
CA GLN A 345 1.44 1.76 -15.26
C GLN A 345 0.69 2.30 -16.49
N VAL A 346 -0.61 2.00 -16.62
CA VAL A 346 -1.42 2.49 -17.75
C VAL A 346 -1.58 4.01 -17.68
N ALA A 347 -1.78 4.58 -16.49
CA ALA A 347 -1.87 6.02 -16.31
C ALA A 347 -0.56 6.73 -16.66
N GLY A 348 0.59 6.21 -16.21
CA GLY A 348 1.90 6.77 -16.54
C GLY A 348 2.24 6.66 -18.04
N GLN A 349 1.91 5.53 -18.68
CA GLN A 349 2.08 5.36 -20.13
C GLN A 349 1.12 6.24 -20.94
N LEU A 350 -0.10 6.46 -20.44
CA LEU A 350 -1.06 7.36 -21.07
C LEU A 350 -0.58 8.81 -20.98
N ALA A 351 -0.10 9.24 -19.82
CA ALA A 351 0.53 10.55 -19.62
C ALA A 351 1.69 10.75 -20.60
N ASP A 352 2.59 9.77 -20.69
CA ASP A 352 3.74 9.78 -21.60
C ASP A 352 3.32 9.98 -23.07
N MET A 353 2.43 9.12 -23.57
CA MET A 353 1.98 9.18 -24.97
C MET A 353 1.21 10.46 -25.29
N MET A 354 0.36 10.94 -24.38
CA MET A 354 -0.41 12.17 -24.60
C MET A 354 0.49 13.41 -24.62
N LEU A 355 1.48 13.50 -23.72
CA LEU A 355 2.42 14.63 -23.71
C LEU A 355 3.39 14.60 -24.91
N LEU A 356 3.71 13.41 -25.44
CA LEU A 356 4.46 13.29 -26.69
C LEU A 356 3.67 13.78 -27.91
N ARG A 357 2.35 13.55 -27.93
CA ARG A 357 1.46 14.01 -28.99
C ARG A 357 1.17 15.51 -28.91
N ASP A 358 0.88 15.99 -27.70
CA ASP A 358 0.61 17.40 -27.42
C ASP A 358 1.04 17.75 -25.98
N PRO A 359 2.20 18.40 -25.81
CA PRO A 359 2.72 18.82 -24.51
C PRO A 359 1.82 19.81 -23.75
N HIS A 360 0.86 20.46 -24.43
CA HIS A 360 -0.01 21.48 -23.86
C HIS A 360 -1.47 21.03 -23.77
N SER A 361 -1.75 19.74 -23.96
CA SER A 361 -3.10 19.22 -23.98
C SER A 361 -3.83 19.50 -22.64
N PRO A 362 -4.94 20.26 -22.64
CA PRO A 362 -5.70 20.53 -21.42
C PRO A 362 -6.43 19.29 -20.89
N HIS A 363 -6.47 18.22 -21.68
CA HIS A 363 -7.20 16.98 -21.36
C HIS A 363 -6.34 15.93 -20.67
N VAL A 364 -5.02 16.08 -20.63
CA VAL A 364 -4.11 15.04 -20.13
C VAL A 364 -4.34 14.70 -18.66
N ARG A 365 -4.55 15.72 -17.82
CA ARG A 365 -4.80 15.54 -16.38
C ARG A 365 -6.04 14.69 -16.11
N GLU A 366 -7.13 14.99 -16.80
CA GLU A 366 -8.39 14.27 -16.67
C GLU A 366 -8.33 12.85 -17.24
N ALA A 367 -7.58 12.65 -18.33
CA ALA A 367 -7.36 11.33 -18.92
C ALA A 367 -6.53 10.44 -17.98
N VAL A 368 -5.47 10.99 -17.37
CA VAL A 368 -4.63 10.30 -16.40
C VAL A 368 -5.44 9.93 -15.15
N LEU A 369 -6.26 10.84 -14.62
CA LEU A 369 -7.17 10.50 -13.52
C LEU A 369 -8.10 9.34 -13.91
N GLY A 370 -8.73 9.40 -15.08
CA GLY A 370 -9.57 8.30 -15.57
C GLY A 370 -8.82 6.96 -15.64
N ALA A 371 -7.54 6.99 -16.06
CA ALA A 371 -6.68 5.81 -16.10
C ALA A 371 -6.22 5.32 -14.71
N LEU A 372 -6.05 6.19 -13.71
CA LEU A 372 -5.79 5.76 -12.33
C LEU A 372 -7.02 5.06 -11.73
N LEU A 373 -8.21 5.58 -12.03
CA LEU A 373 -9.46 5.08 -11.47
C LEU A 373 -9.97 3.80 -12.14
N HIS A 374 -9.70 3.57 -13.43
CA HIS A 374 -10.43 2.57 -14.23
C HIS A 374 -10.42 1.13 -13.66
N SER A 375 -9.40 0.76 -12.88
CA SER A 375 -9.29 -0.58 -12.27
C SER A 375 -9.78 -0.64 -10.82
N MET A 376 -10.12 0.50 -10.18
CA MET A 376 -10.62 0.56 -8.81
C MET A 376 -11.98 -0.11 -8.61
N GLY A 377 -12.72 -0.39 -9.70
CA GLY A 377 -13.95 -1.18 -9.61
C GLY A 377 -13.71 -2.65 -9.29
N LYS A 378 -12.54 -3.20 -9.63
CA LYS A 378 -12.28 -4.65 -9.50
C LYS A 378 -12.34 -5.09 -8.04
N PRO A 379 -11.73 -4.37 -7.09
CA PRO A 379 -11.79 -4.79 -5.71
C PRO A 379 -13.13 -4.48 -5.01
N LEU A 380 -13.98 -3.62 -5.61
CA LEU A 380 -15.36 -3.43 -5.14
C LEU A 380 -16.23 -4.68 -5.36
N LEU A 381 -15.80 -5.59 -6.24
CA LEU A 381 -16.50 -6.84 -6.53
C LEU A 381 -16.04 -8.01 -5.66
N VAL A 382 -15.09 -7.82 -4.74
CA VAL A 382 -14.65 -8.91 -3.86
C VAL A 382 -15.80 -9.32 -2.94
N SER A 383 -16.15 -10.60 -3.00
CA SER A 383 -17.31 -11.21 -2.34
C SER A 383 -17.04 -12.71 -2.13
N GLU A 384 -17.98 -13.46 -1.56
CA GLU A 384 -17.85 -14.93 -1.46
C GLU A 384 -17.70 -15.61 -2.83
N GLU A 385 -18.32 -15.07 -3.88
CA GLU A 385 -18.24 -15.61 -5.25
C GLU A 385 -16.89 -15.27 -5.93
N LEU A 386 -16.32 -14.13 -5.57
CA LEU A 386 -15.01 -13.63 -6.01
C LEU A 386 -14.15 -13.29 -4.77
N PRO A 387 -13.67 -14.29 -4.02
CA PRO A 387 -13.04 -14.07 -2.72
C PRO A 387 -11.68 -13.41 -2.84
N SER A 388 -11.06 -13.47 -4.02
CA SER A 388 -9.72 -12.95 -4.22
C SER A 388 -9.51 -12.46 -5.65
N LEU A 389 -8.71 -11.39 -5.77
CA LEU A 389 -8.19 -10.91 -7.05
C LEU A 389 -6.85 -11.59 -7.42
N LYS A 390 -6.41 -12.58 -6.65
CA LYS A 390 -5.16 -13.32 -6.87
C LYS A 390 -5.28 -14.26 -8.09
N VAL A 391 -4.11 -14.75 -8.48
CA VAL A 391 -3.83 -15.63 -9.60
C VAL A 391 -4.72 -16.89 -9.49
N HIS A 392 -5.36 -17.33 -10.59
CA HIS A 392 -6.26 -18.53 -10.73
C HIS A 392 -7.78 -18.32 -10.57
N MET A 393 -8.36 -17.32 -11.25
CA MET A 393 -9.82 -17.18 -11.34
C MET A 393 -10.49 -18.23 -12.24
N LYS A 394 -11.59 -18.81 -11.74
CA LYS A 394 -12.53 -19.64 -12.50
C LYS A 394 -13.21 -18.82 -13.62
N PRO A 395 -13.72 -19.45 -14.70
CA PRO A 395 -14.37 -18.71 -15.78
C PRO A 395 -15.50 -17.79 -15.33
N TYR A 396 -16.37 -18.24 -14.42
CA TYR A 396 -17.47 -17.40 -13.90
C TYR A 396 -16.95 -16.17 -13.12
N GLN A 397 -15.86 -16.32 -12.36
CA GLN A 397 -15.21 -15.20 -11.64
C GLN A 397 -14.70 -14.14 -12.60
N LYS A 398 -14.20 -14.54 -13.78
CA LYS A 398 -13.80 -13.61 -14.84
C LYS A 398 -14.99 -12.85 -15.43
N GLU A 399 -16.16 -13.49 -15.52
CA GLU A 399 -17.40 -12.83 -15.96
C GLU A 399 -17.89 -11.81 -14.93
N ILE A 400 -17.91 -12.16 -13.63
CA ILE A 400 -18.21 -11.22 -12.54
C ILE A 400 -17.28 -10.00 -12.64
N LEU A 401 -15.98 -10.22 -12.84
CA LEU A 401 -14.99 -9.16 -12.91
C LEU A 401 -15.23 -8.16 -14.06
N LYS A 402 -15.94 -8.52 -15.14
CA LYS A 402 -16.32 -7.57 -16.20
C LYS A 402 -17.25 -6.48 -15.67
N GLY A 403 -18.03 -6.77 -14.64
CA GLY A 403 -18.92 -5.82 -13.95
C GLY A 403 -18.21 -4.67 -13.24
N HIS A 404 -16.87 -4.67 -13.15
CA HIS A 404 -16.13 -3.68 -12.37
C HIS A 404 -16.34 -2.24 -12.85
N VAL A 405 -16.58 -2.04 -14.15
CA VAL A 405 -16.86 -0.72 -14.72
C VAL A 405 -18.19 -0.18 -14.18
N ALA A 406 -19.22 -1.02 -14.13
CA ALA A 406 -20.52 -0.66 -13.58
C ALA A 406 -20.43 -0.40 -12.07
N ALA A 407 -19.80 -1.32 -11.33
CA ALA A 407 -19.61 -1.18 -9.88
C ALA A 407 -18.86 0.11 -9.50
N LEU A 408 -17.82 0.47 -10.26
CA LEU A 408 -17.11 1.74 -10.03
C LEU A 408 -18.00 2.94 -10.33
N LYS A 409 -18.71 2.93 -11.46
CA LYS A 409 -19.61 4.03 -11.83
C LYS A 409 -20.71 4.25 -10.79
N GLU A 410 -21.37 3.17 -10.36
CA GLU A 410 -22.41 3.21 -9.32
C GLU A 410 -21.83 3.71 -8.00
N LYS A 411 -20.63 3.24 -7.63
CA LYS A 411 -19.95 3.71 -6.42
C LYS A 411 -19.66 5.21 -6.47
N LEU A 412 -19.08 5.70 -7.57
CA LEU A 412 -18.76 7.13 -7.72
C LEU A 412 -20.04 7.99 -7.69
N GLN A 413 -21.12 7.53 -8.34
CA GLN A 413 -22.41 8.21 -8.30
C GLN A 413 -23.00 8.24 -6.88
N ALA A 414 -22.92 7.13 -6.13
CA ALA A 414 -23.37 7.06 -4.73
C ALA A 414 -22.53 7.96 -3.80
N LEU A 415 -21.29 8.26 -4.16
CA LEU A 415 -20.42 9.20 -3.46
C LEU A 415 -20.65 10.67 -3.87
N GLY A 416 -21.57 10.93 -4.81
CA GLY A 416 -21.87 12.28 -5.29
C GLY A 416 -20.79 12.90 -6.18
N TRP A 417 -19.77 12.14 -6.60
CA TRP A 417 -18.71 12.65 -7.46
C TRP A 417 -19.01 12.42 -8.94
N SER A 418 -18.77 13.44 -9.76
CA SER A 418 -19.02 13.39 -11.21
C SER A 418 -17.73 13.63 -11.99
N PRO A 419 -17.25 12.64 -12.78
CA PRO A 419 -16.06 12.82 -13.60
C PRO A 419 -16.29 13.81 -14.73
N SER A 420 -15.23 14.51 -15.14
CA SER A 420 -15.20 15.27 -16.39
C SER A 420 -15.52 14.37 -17.61
N PRO A 421 -15.93 14.92 -18.76
CA PRO A 421 -16.18 14.13 -19.96
C PRO A 421 -14.98 13.26 -20.38
N THR A 422 -13.76 13.80 -20.29
CA THR A 422 -12.51 13.09 -20.61
C THR A 422 -12.24 11.95 -19.63
N CYS A 423 -12.33 12.22 -18.32
CA CYS A 423 -12.15 11.19 -17.30
C CYS A 423 -13.17 10.06 -17.45
N ARG A 424 -14.44 10.42 -17.67
CA ARG A 424 -15.56 9.48 -17.88
C ARG A 424 -15.35 8.59 -19.09
N ASP A 425 -14.83 9.14 -20.18
CA ASP A 425 -14.57 8.40 -21.41
C ASP A 425 -13.56 7.25 -21.16
N VAL A 426 -12.46 7.54 -20.48
CA VAL A 426 -11.48 6.52 -20.07
C VAL A 426 -12.10 5.51 -19.10
N LEU A 427 -12.77 5.98 -18.05
CA LEU A 427 -13.39 5.14 -17.02
C LEU A 427 -14.32 4.07 -17.62
N VAL A 428 -15.18 4.48 -18.56
CA VAL A 428 -16.23 3.62 -19.11
C VAL A 428 -15.71 2.80 -20.30
N ASN A 429 -14.89 3.38 -21.18
CA ASN A 429 -14.59 2.79 -22.48
C ASN A 429 -13.20 2.13 -22.55
N ALA A 430 -12.38 2.16 -21.50
CA ALA A 430 -11.03 1.58 -21.52
C ALA A 430 -11.00 0.05 -21.74
N ASN A 431 -12.11 -0.66 -21.62
CA ASN A 431 -12.21 -2.10 -21.92
C ASN A 431 -12.93 -2.39 -23.24
N GLU A 432 -13.39 -1.35 -23.94
CA GLU A 432 -14.02 -1.46 -25.26
C GLU A 432 -12.97 -1.71 -26.35
N ARG A 433 -13.42 -2.27 -27.47
CA ARG A 433 -12.57 -2.69 -28.59
C ARG A 433 -13.22 -2.34 -29.91
N LEU A 434 -12.43 -2.09 -30.93
CA LEU A 434 -12.92 -1.62 -32.23
C LEU A 434 -13.90 -2.61 -32.90
N ASP A 435 -13.73 -3.91 -32.64
CA ASP A 435 -14.59 -5.01 -33.15
C ASP A 435 -15.88 -5.24 -32.33
N GLY A 436 -16.04 -4.54 -31.20
CA GLY A 436 -17.17 -4.71 -30.29
C GLY A 436 -17.08 -5.93 -29.36
N SER A 437 -15.94 -6.63 -29.32
CA SER A 437 -15.70 -7.72 -28.36
C SER A 437 -15.38 -7.23 -26.94
N GLY A 438 -15.28 -5.91 -26.76
CA GLY A 438 -15.06 -5.25 -25.49
C GLY A 438 -16.33 -5.12 -24.64
N TYR A 439 -16.20 -4.43 -23.51
CA TYR A 439 -17.28 -4.22 -22.53
C TYR A 439 -17.11 -2.85 -21.85
N PRO A 440 -18.15 -2.27 -21.22
CA PRO A 440 -19.46 -2.87 -20.90
C PRO A 440 -20.52 -2.82 -22.02
N ALA A 441 -20.41 -1.89 -22.97
CA ALA A 441 -21.44 -1.61 -23.98
C ALA A 441 -21.17 -2.27 -25.34
N GLY A 442 -19.99 -2.84 -25.56
CA GLY A 442 -19.64 -3.51 -26.83
C GLY A 442 -19.54 -2.54 -28.00
N LYS A 443 -19.06 -1.32 -27.73
CA LYS A 443 -18.91 -0.24 -28.71
C LYS A 443 -17.96 -0.65 -29.83
N ARG A 444 -18.20 -0.14 -31.04
CA ARG A 444 -17.43 -0.46 -32.26
C ARG A 444 -16.87 0.79 -32.92
N GLY A 445 -15.70 0.65 -33.53
CA GLY A 445 -15.12 1.64 -34.45
C GLY A 445 -15.25 3.08 -33.99
N GLU A 446 -16.01 3.87 -34.75
CA GLU A 446 -16.23 5.31 -34.53
C GLU A 446 -17.03 5.67 -33.27
N GLN A 447 -17.67 4.70 -32.60
CA GLN A 447 -18.29 4.93 -31.28
C GLN A 447 -17.25 5.10 -30.16
N LEU A 448 -15.98 4.78 -30.44
CA LEU A 448 -14.86 4.95 -29.54
C LEU A 448 -14.04 6.17 -29.95
N SER A 449 -13.84 7.07 -28.99
CA SER A 449 -12.94 8.20 -29.12
C SER A 449 -11.51 7.73 -29.38
N GLU A 450 -10.68 8.62 -29.91
CA GLU A 450 -9.24 8.35 -30.05
C GLU A 450 -8.58 8.02 -28.70
N LEU A 451 -8.99 8.70 -27.63
CA LEU A 451 -8.50 8.46 -26.27
C LEU A 451 -8.85 7.04 -25.78
N ALA A 452 -10.09 6.58 -26.00
CA ALA A 452 -10.50 5.23 -25.63
C ALA A 452 -9.73 4.17 -26.41
N ARG A 453 -9.47 4.40 -27.71
CA ARG A 453 -8.65 3.52 -28.55
C ARG A 453 -7.20 3.47 -28.05
N LEU A 454 -6.62 4.62 -27.69
CA LEU A 454 -5.28 4.73 -27.11
C LEU A 454 -5.17 3.89 -25.83
N VAL A 455 -6.05 4.14 -24.87
CA VAL A 455 -6.03 3.43 -23.58
C VAL A 455 -6.25 1.92 -23.77
N SER A 456 -7.11 1.51 -24.71
CA SER A 456 -7.36 0.09 -25.00
C SER A 456 -6.08 -0.63 -25.46
N VAL A 457 -5.27 -0.01 -26.33
CA VAL A 457 -3.96 -0.54 -26.78
C VAL A 457 -2.97 -0.61 -25.63
N LEU A 458 -2.81 0.48 -24.86
CA LEU A 458 -1.91 0.53 -23.70
C LEU A 458 -2.23 -0.58 -22.69
N LYS A 459 -3.52 -0.74 -22.38
CA LYS A 459 -3.99 -1.78 -21.46
C LYS A 459 -3.75 -3.19 -21.98
N ALA A 460 -3.97 -3.43 -23.28
CA ALA A 460 -3.75 -4.74 -23.88
C ALA A 460 -2.27 -5.13 -23.77
N ILE A 461 -1.36 -4.23 -24.15
CA ILE A 461 0.08 -4.47 -24.06
C ILE A 461 0.52 -4.66 -22.60
N ASN A 462 0.08 -3.78 -21.68
CA ASN A 462 0.40 -3.90 -20.26
C ASN A 462 -0.06 -5.25 -19.68
N LYS A 463 -1.28 -5.69 -20.03
CA LYS A 463 -1.82 -6.97 -19.57
C LYS A 463 -1.05 -8.17 -20.12
N LEU A 464 -0.58 -8.12 -21.36
CA LEU A 464 0.14 -9.23 -21.99
C LEU A 464 1.58 -9.35 -21.48
N THR A 465 2.19 -8.26 -21.05
CA THR A 465 3.60 -8.18 -20.63
C THR A 465 3.81 -8.42 -19.13
N HIS A 466 2.75 -8.73 -18.39
CA HIS A 466 2.80 -9.01 -16.96
C HIS A 466 2.07 -10.31 -16.63
N GLU A 467 2.53 -10.99 -15.59
CA GLU A 467 1.84 -12.17 -15.07
C GLU A 467 0.44 -11.79 -14.60
N ARG A 468 -0.57 -12.61 -14.95
CA ARG A 468 -1.94 -12.41 -14.49
C ARG A 468 -2.73 -13.71 -14.54
N ASN A 469 -3.49 -14.02 -13.50
CA ASN A 469 -4.42 -15.16 -13.49
C ASN A 469 -3.79 -16.52 -13.87
N GLY A 470 -2.50 -16.71 -13.59
CA GLY A 470 -1.73 -17.93 -13.83
C GLY A 470 -1.12 -17.97 -15.23
N ILE A 471 -1.28 -16.88 -15.99
CA ILE A 471 -0.73 -16.75 -17.34
C ILE A 471 0.61 -16.02 -17.21
N PRO A 472 1.72 -16.63 -17.67
CA PRO A 472 3.03 -15.99 -17.65
C PRO A 472 3.04 -14.77 -18.60
N PRO A 473 3.88 -13.76 -18.31
CA PRO A 473 4.05 -12.61 -19.18
C PRO A 473 4.62 -13.03 -20.54
N ARG A 474 4.18 -12.35 -21.59
CA ARG A 474 4.78 -12.43 -22.93
C ARG A 474 5.96 -11.48 -23.04
N ALA A 475 6.94 -11.85 -23.86
CA ALA A 475 7.95 -10.89 -24.29
C ALA A 475 7.28 -9.73 -25.06
N PRO A 476 7.85 -8.50 -25.02
CA PRO A 476 7.26 -7.34 -25.67
C PRO A 476 6.88 -7.57 -27.15
N LEU A 477 7.78 -8.17 -27.93
CA LEU A 477 7.52 -8.48 -29.34
C LEU A 477 6.32 -9.41 -29.53
N ASP A 478 6.18 -10.44 -28.69
CA ASP A 478 5.05 -11.36 -28.75
C ASP A 478 3.74 -10.70 -28.33
N ALA A 479 3.79 -9.76 -27.39
CA ALA A 479 2.63 -8.94 -27.03
C ALA A 479 2.21 -8.05 -28.20
N TYR A 480 3.15 -7.40 -28.89
CA TYR A 480 2.85 -6.56 -30.06
C TYR A 480 2.25 -7.37 -31.21
N ARG A 481 2.82 -8.54 -31.52
CA ARG A 481 2.27 -9.47 -32.52
C ARG A 481 0.85 -9.89 -32.16
N TRP A 482 0.61 -10.24 -30.90
CA TRP A 482 -0.72 -10.61 -30.45
C TRP A 482 -1.74 -9.48 -30.64
N VAL A 483 -1.37 -8.23 -30.30
CA VAL A 483 -2.26 -7.07 -30.49
C VAL A 483 -2.50 -6.78 -31.98
N ASN A 484 -1.47 -6.92 -32.82
CA ASN A 484 -1.60 -6.76 -34.27
C ASN A 484 -2.52 -7.83 -34.91
N ASP A 485 -2.40 -9.07 -34.44
CA ASP A 485 -3.11 -10.23 -35.00
C ASP A 485 -4.54 -10.36 -34.46
N ALA A 486 -4.90 -9.60 -33.42
CA ALA A 486 -6.26 -9.55 -32.88
C ALA A 486 -7.20 -8.81 -33.84
N SER A 487 -7.78 -9.57 -34.79
CA SER A 487 -8.72 -9.24 -35.88
C SER A 487 -9.53 -7.93 -35.75
N GLY A 488 -8.88 -6.78 -35.89
CA GLY A 488 -9.54 -5.47 -35.83
C GLY A 488 -10.02 -5.06 -34.44
N ALA A 489 -9.55 -5.70 -33.37
CA ALA A 489 -9.91 -5.35 -31.99
C ALA A 489 -9.22 -4.07 -31.50
N TYR A 490 -8.01 -3.78 -32.02
CA TYR A 490 -7.15 -2.70 -31.58
C TYR A 490 -6.70 -1.81 -32.75
N ASP A 491 -6.46 -0.54 -32.45
CA ASP A 491 -6.03 0.44 -33.44
C ASP A 491 -4.56 0.21 -33.81
N LYS A 492 -4.32 -0.13 -35.08
CA LYS A 492 -2.98 -0.46 -35.60
C LYS A 492 -2.06 0.75 -35.66
N THR A 493 -2.61 1.95 -35.91
CA THR A 493 -1.81 3.18 -35.95
C THR A 493 -1.22 3.47 -34.58
N ILE A 494 -2.04 3.32 -33.54
CA ILE A 494 -1.62 3.49 -32.14
C ILE A 494 -0.60 2.41 -31.75
N LEU A 495 -0.78 1.15 -32.19
CA LEU A 495 0.21 0.09 -31.93
C LEU A 495 1.57 0.43 -32.56
N VAL A 496 1.60 0.92 -33.81
CA VAL A 496 2.84 1.33 -34.48
C VAL A 496 3.51 2.47 -33.72
N GLU A 497 2.75 3.48 -33.33
CA GLU A 497 3.25 4.59 -32.51
C GLU A 497 3.84 4.09 -31.19
N TYR A 498 3.14 3.19 -30.48
CA TYR A 498 3.64 2.56 -29.26
C TYR A 498 5.00 1.86 -29.49
N ILE A 499 5.12 1.08 -30.57
CA ILE A 499 6.37 0.36 -30.88
C ILE A 499 7.50 1.36 -31.20
N GLN A 500 7.21 2.47 -31.87
CA GLN A 500 8.20 3.52 -32.13
C GLN A 500 8.69 4.18 -30.83
N GLN A 501 7.80 4.40 -29.86
CA GLN A 501 8.14 5.09 -28.61
C GLN A 501 8.82 4.22 -27.55
N TYR A 502 8.53 2.91 -27.52
CA TYR A 502 9.02 1.98 -26.49
C TYR A 502 10.00 0.93 -27.02
N GLY A 503 10.07 0.73 -28.34
CA GLY A 503 10.97 -0.23 -28.98
C GLY A 503 10.67 -1.70 -28.64
N LEU A 504 11.59 -2.58 -29.02
CA LEU A 504 11.51 -4.03 -28.71
C LEU A 504 12.08 -4.38 -27.33
N TYR A 505 12.79 -3.43 -26.73
CA TYR A 505 13.47 -3.56 -25.43
C TYR A 505 13.02 -2.44 -24.48
N PRO A 506 11.73 -2.39 -24.08
CA PRO A 506 11.21 -1.28 -23.29
C PRO A 506 11.97 -1.11 -21.97
N ILE A 507 12.19 0.14 -21.57
CA ILE A 507 12.76 0.49 -20.27
C ILE A 507 11.99 -0.24 -19.15
N GLY A 508 12.71 -0.78 -18.16
CA GLY A 508 12.15 -1.58 -17.08
C GLY A 508 11.97 -3.07 -17.39
N SER A 509 12.34 -3.51 -18.59
CA SER A 509 12.40 -4.94 -18.97
C SER A 509 13.70 -5.59 -18.48
N LEU A 510 13.64 -6.87 -18.13
CA LEU A 510 14.83 -7.66 -17.79
C LEU A 510 15.43 -8.25 -19.06
N ALA A 511 16.69 -7.95 -19.32
CA ALA A 511 17.42 -8.46 -20.47
C ALA A 511 18.44 -9.53 -20.07
N LYS A 512 18.61 -10.53 -20.93
CA LYS A 512 19.67 -11.53 -20.84
C LYS A 512 20.79 -11.19 -21.84
N PHE A 513 22.03 -11.33 -21.39
CA PHE A 513 23.22 -11.13 -22.19
C PHE A 513 24.03 -12.43 -22.31
N SER A 514 24.78 -12.57 -23.40
CA SER A 514 25.51 -13.79 -23.75
C SER A 514 26.62 -14.17 -22.76
N GLY A 515 27.07 -13.23 -21.92
CA GLY A 515 27.98 -13.50 -20.80
C GLY A 515 27.29 -14.08 -19.56
N SER A 516 26.08 -14.62 -19.68
CA SER A 516 25.25 -15.13 -18.58
C SER A 516 24.76 -14.06 -17.60
N PHE A 517 24.80 -12.78 -17.97
CA PHE A 517 24.31 -11.70 -17.13
C PHE A 517 22.83 -11.40 -17.36
N LEU A 518 22.15 -11.04 -16.27
CA LEU A 518 20.81 -10.45 -16.29
C LEU A 518 20.90 -8.99 -15.88
N ALA A 519 20.28 -8.10 -16.65
CA ALA A 519 20.29 -6.68 -16.39
C ALA A 519 18.96 -6.00 -16.71
N TRP A 520 18.55 -5.07 -15.87
CA TRP A 520 17.37 -4.22 -16.12
C TRP A 520 17.72 -3.11 -17.09
N ILE A 521 16.91 -2.93 -18.13
CA ILE A 521 17.07 -1.84 -19.09
C ILE A 521 16.65 -0.53 -18.42
N MET A 522 17.58 0.43 -18.31
CA MET A 522 17.33 1.75 -17.72
C MET A 522 17.17 2.84 -18.78
N ASP A 523 17.78 2.67 -19.95
CA ASP A 523 17.79 3.64 -21.03
C ASP A 523 17.92 2.94 -22.39
N ILE A 524 17.34 3.55 -23.43
CA ILE A 524 17.39 3.15 -24.84
C ILE A 524 17.73 4.34 -25.75
N ASP A 525 18.35 4.07 -26.90
CA ASP A 525 18.58 5.05 -27.96
C ASP A 525 17.35 5.28 -28.84
N ALA A 526 17.48 6.16 -29.83
CA ALA A 526 16.40 6.48 -30.79
C ALA A 526 15.99 5.28 -31.69
N LYS A 527 16.77 4.20 -31.71
CA LYS A 527 16.46 2.95 -32.42
C LYS A 527 15.82 1.91 -31.49
N GLY A 528 15.62 2.25 -30.21
CA GLY A 528 15.09 1.35 -29.19
C GLY A 528 16.10 0.34 -28.66
N MET A 529 17.40 0.55 -28.88
CA MET A 529 18.45 -0.34 -28.37
C MET A 529 18.91 0.10 -26.98
N PRO A 530 19.13 -0.83 -26.03
CA PRO A 530 19.61 -0.47 -24.69
C PRO A 530 20.93 0.30 -24.71
N THR A 531 21.00 1.39 -23.94
CA THR A 531 22.20 2.23 -23.78
C THR A 531 22.68 2.30 -22.33
N LYS A 532 21.82 1.96 -21.37
CA LYS A 532 22.14 1.88 -19.95
C LYS A 532 21.37 0.73 -19.31
N VAL A 533 22.05 -0.08 -18.51
CA VAL A 533 21.44 -1.22 -17.81
C VAL A 533 21.93 -1.31 -16.37
N ASN A 534 21.10 -1.80 -15.46
CA ASN A 534 21.52 -2.23 -14.12
C ASN A 534 21.70 -3.75 -14.09
N VAL A 535 22.93 -4.23 -13.99
CA VAL A 535 23.28 -5.65 -13.90
C VAL A 535 22.98 -6.15 -12.49
N ILE A 536 22.11 -7.16 -12.41
CA ILE A 536 21.62 -7.67 -11.12
C ILE A 536 22.12 -9.06 -10.75
N LYS A 537 22.53 -9.85 -11.75
CA LYS A 537 22.88 -11.26 -11.53
C LYS A 537 23.76 -11.81 -12.64
N ASN A 538 24.69 -12.67 -12.27
CA ASN A 538 25.37 -13.56 -13.21
C ASN A 538 24.89 -15.00 -12.99
N LEU A 539 24.31 -15.62 -14.01
CA LEU A 539 23.76 -16.97 -13.94
C LEU A 539 24.83 -18.06 -13.77
N SER A 540 26.09 -17.75 -14.08
CA SER A 540 27.23 -18.64 -13.81
C SER A 540 27.58 -18.69 -12.31
N PHE A 541 27.18 -17.70 -11.52
CA PHE A 541 27.43 -17.61 -10.08
C PHE A 541 26.12 -17.39 -9.32
N LYS A 542 25.47 -18.50 -8.94
CA LYS A 542 24.07 -18.49 -8.43
C LYS A 542 23.85 -17.61 -7.19
N ASP A 543 24.87 -17.44 -6.35
CA ASP A 543 24.79 -16.72 -5.07
C ASP A 543 25.24 -15.25 -5.16
N THR A 544 25.68 -14.78 -6.33
CA THR A 544 26.14 -13.40 -6.51
C THR A 544 24.97 -12.49 -6.89
N ASN A 545 24.58 -11.61 -5.96
CA ASN A 545 23.80 -10.43 -6.29
C ASN A 545 24.75 -9.33 -6.75
N ILE A 546 24.44 -8.72 -7.90
CA ILE A 546 25.19 -7.62 -8.47
C ILE A 546 24.29 -6.38 -8.38
N ASP A 547 24.87 -5.20 -8.19
CA ASP A 547 24.19 -3.92 -8.38
C ASP A 547 25.17 -2.98 -9.05
N SER A 548 25.25 -3.09 -10.38
CA SER A 548 26.23 -2.37 -11.18
C SER A 548 25.57 -1.80 -12.42
N VAL A 549 25.62 -0.47 -12.54
CA VAL A 549 25.07 0.25 -13.69
C VAL A 549 26.13 0.34 -14.78
N LEU A 550 25.83 -0.24 -15.94
CA LEU A 550 26.68 -0.20 -17.12
C LEU A 550 26.07 0.67 -18.21
N THR A 551 26.93 1.33 -18.97
CA THR A 551 26.56 2.07 -20.20
C THR A 551 26.93 1.27 -21.43
N SER A 552 26.45 1.67 -22.60
CA SER A 552 26.75 1.00 -23.89
C SER A 552 28.25 0.83 -24.18
N LYS A 553 29.11 1.68 -23.60
CA LYS A 553 30.57 1.57 -23.70
C LYS A 553 31.13 0.35 -22.97
N ASP A 554 30.41 -0.14 -21.96
CA ASP A 554 30.84 -1.18 -21.04
C ASP A 554 30.18 -2.53 -21.33
N PHE A 555 29.26 -2.62 -22.30
CA PHE A 555 28.50 -3.85 -22.58
C PHE A 555 29.38 -5.02 -23.02
N ALA A 556 30.57 -4.75 -23.56
CA ALA A 556 31.55 -5.79 -23.86
C ALA A 556 31.88 -6.67 -22.63
N GLN A 557 31.73 -6.13 -21.41
CA GLN A 557 31.95 -6.87 -20.15
C GLN A 557 30.88 -7.94 -19.88
N ILE A 558 29.66 -7.76 -20.40
CA ILE A 558 28.52 -8.65 -20.15
C ILE A 558 28.07 -9.43 -21.40
N GLY A 559 28.64 -9.12 -22.57
CA GLY A 559 28.38 -9.81 -23.82
C GLY A 559 27.31 -9.14 -24.69
N LYS A 560 26.81 -9.88 -25.69
CA LYS A 560 25.77 -9.39 -26.60
C LYS A 560 24.39 -9.53 -25.98
N LEU A 561 23.49 -8.59 -26.26
CA LEU A 561 22.09 -8.67 -25.88
C LEU A 561 21.43 -9.87 -26.60
N GLU A 562 20.88 -10.82 -25.85
CA GLU A 562 20.17 -11.98 -26.41
C GLU A 562 18.67 -11.73 -26.53
N GLY A 563 18.08 -11.01 -25.56
CA GLY A 563 16.65 -10.73 -25.56
C GLY A 563 16.11 -10.30 -24.20
N VAL A 564 14.81 -9.95 -24.17
CA VAL A 564 14.05 -9.74 -22.93
C VAL A 564 13.59 -11.08 -22.39
N VAL A 565 13.70 -11.26 -21.07
CA VAL A 565 13.31 -12.47 -20.37
C VAL A 565 12.36 -12.18 -19.21
N ASN A 566 11.58 -13.19 -18.79
CA ASN A 566 10.71 -13.06 -17.63
C ASN A 566 11.54 -13.19 -16.33
N PRO A 567 11.48 -12.22 -15.40
CA PRO A 567 12.20 -12.29 -14.12
C PRO A 567 11.91 -13.56 -13.31
N ALA A 568 10.66 -14.04 -13.34
CA ALA A 568 10.24 -15.21 -12.58
C ALA A 568 11.02 -16.48 -12.97
N ASP A 569 11.36 -16.65 -14.25
CA ASP A 569 12.07 -17.81 -14.79
C ASP A 569 13.49 -17.95 -14.21
N TYR A 570 14.05 -16.85 -13.67
CA TYR A 570 15.41 -16.79 -13.12
C TYR A 570 15.45 -16.57 -11.60
N GLY A 571 14.30 -16.68 -10.94
CA GLY A 571 14.16 -16.38 -9.51
C GLY A 571 14.49 -14.91 -9.19
N VAL A 572 14.41 -14.02 -10.19
CA VAL A 572 14.59 -12.59 -10.00
C VAL A 572 13.25 -12.02 -9.57
N ARG A 573 13.14 -11.70 -8.29
CA ARG A 573 12.08 -10.83 -7.79
C ARG A 573 12.64 -9.41 -7.86
N ILE A 574 11.95 -8.48 -8.53
CA ILE A 574 12.20 -7.06 -8.25
C ILE A 574 11.89 -6.88 -6.76
N ALA A 575 12.72 -6.16 -6.02
CA ALA A 575 12.46 -5.93 -4.60
C ALA A 575 11.07 -5.26 -4.43
N LYS A 576 10.24 -5.78 -3.51
CA LYS A 576 9.00 -5.09 -3.08
C LYS A 576 9.31 -3.69 -2.62
#